data_AF-A0AAP9VQF9-F1
#
_entry.id   AF-A0AAP9VQF9-F1
#
_cell.length_a   1.000
_cell.length_b   1.000
_cell.length_c   1.000
_cell.angle_alpha   90.00
_cell.angle_beta   90.00
_cell.angle_gamma   90.00
#
_symmetry.space_group_name_H-M   'P 1'
#
loop_
_entity.id
_entity.type
_entity.pdbx_description
1 polymer ?
#
loop_
_entity_poly.entity_id
_entity_poly.type
_entity_poly.pdbx_seq_one_letter_code
_entity_poly.pdbx_strand_id
1 'polypeptide(L)'
;MDTLAQLRAGQLAGLKRLDLSCGLTEFPREIFDLADSLEVLNLSGNALSSLPDDLHRLTRLRVLFCSDNHFTQMPASVGQCAQLSMVGFKANRIERVPAAALPPLLRWLILTDNRIEELPDELGQRPHLQKLMLSGNRLTRLPQSLGQCHRLELIRIAANRLSALPAFLLGLPCLTWLAYAGNPLESEADAAALESVAQIPWAELELQQRLGEGASGVIHQARWQRPGQASVEVAVKLYKGSMTSDGSPLHEMNACISAGRHPNLIRVEGRISDHPQGQNGLVMQLIEPSYRNLAALPSLASCTRDIYDESSRFSADAALRMARGIASVGAHLHHQGITHGDLYGHNILWNPEGECLLGDFGAASFHALADTEETRALQRIEVRAFGILLEELLARIESGLSPRQHERLQALVSDCCQPQVLARPGFAEVGDVLRGI
;
A
#
# COMPACT_ATOMS: atom_id res chain seq x y z
N MET A 1 28.63 -5.53 14.66
CA MET A 1 29.67 -6.09 13.77
C MET A 1 29.73 -5.19 12.55
N ASP A 2 30.92 -4.85 12.08
CA ASP A 2 31.09 -3.98 10.91
C ASP A 2 31.06 -4.83 9.62
N THR A 3 29.89 -4.94 9.00
CA THR A 3 29.66 -5.71 7.77
C THR A 3 30.54 -5.22 6.60
N LEU A 4 30.87 -3.92 6.56
CA LEU A 4 31.74 -3.37 5.53
C LEU A 4 33.19 -3.83 5.72
N ALA A 5 33.67 -3.87 6.97
CA ALA A 5 34.98 -4.43 7.27
C ALA A 5 35.06 -5.93 6.92
N GLN A 6 34.01 -6.71 7.19
CA GLN A 6 33.94 -8.13 6.82
C GLN A 6 33.93 -8.32 5.30
N LEU A 7 33.21 -7.46 4.56
CA LEU A 7 33.23 -7.44 3.10
C LEU A 7 34.66 -7.20 2.58
N ARG A 8 35.31 -6.14 3.08
CA ARG A 8 36.69 -5.77 2.69
C ARG A 8 37.72 -6.84 3.05
N ALA A 9 37.47 -7.63 4.08
CA ALA A 9 38.30 -8.76 4.47
C ALA A 9 37.99 -10.05 3.69
N GLY A 10 37.04 -10.04 2.75
CA GLY A 10 36.64 -11.21 1.97
C GLY A 10 35.87 -12.28 2.77
N GLN A 11 35.40 -11.94 3.97
CA GLN A 11 34.77 -12.90 4.90
C GLN A 11 33.31 -13.22 4.54
N LEU A 12 32.74 -12.53 3.56
CA LEU A 12 31.36 -12.67 3.12
C LEU A 12 31.20 -13.51 1.85
N ALA A 13 32.24 -14.26 1.44
CA ALA A 13 32.19 -15.09 0.23
C ALA A 13 30.97 -16.03 0.23
N GLY A 14 30.24 -16.08 -0.89
CA GLY A 14 29.04 -16.91 -1.04
C GLY A 14 27.75 -16.30 -0.45
N LEU A 15 27.81 -15.10 0.14
CA LEU A 15 26.64 -14.42 0.69
C LEU A 15 25.61 -14.11 -0.42
N LYS A 16 24.34 -14.39 -0.12
CA LYS A 16 23.21 -14.14 -1.04
C LYS A 16 22.53 -12.80 -0.83
N ARG A 17 22.60 -12.25 0.39
CA ARG A 17 21.99 -10.98 0.76
C ARG A 17 23.01 -10.11 1.48
N LEU A 18 23.27 -8.93 0.94
CA LEU A 18 24.14 -7.94 1.54
C LEU A 18 23.33 -6.67 1.83
N ASP A 19 23.32 -6.26 3.10
CA ASP A 19 22.77 -5.00 3.57
C ASP A 19 23.91 -4.11 4.09
N LEU A 20 24.07 -2.91 3.52
CA LEU A 20 25.04 -1.91 3.97
C LEU A 20 24.35 -0.56 4.15
N SER A 21 24.40 -0.02 5.37
CA SER A 21 23.88 1.30 5.75
C SER A 21 24.88 1.94 6.72
N CYS A 22 26.05 2.28 6.20
CA CYS A 22 27.21 2.73 7.00
C CYS A 22 27.80 4.05 6.47
N GLY A 23 26.96 4.89 5.84
CA GLY A 23 27.38 6.20 5.35
C GLY A 23 28.25 6.12 4.10
N LEU A 24 28.02 5.13 3.23
CA LEU A 24 28.76 4.98 1.98
C LEU A 24 28.57 6.21 1.08
N THR A 25 29.68 6.82 0.65
CA THR A 25 29.67 7.89 -0.37
C THR A 25 29.93 7.35 -1.78
N GLU A 26 30.52 6.15 -1.86
CA GLU A 26 30.81 5.42 -3.10
C GLU A 26 30.46 3.95 -2.97
N PHE A 27 30.25 3.29 -4.11
CA PHE A 27 29.99 1.85 -4.17
C PHE A 27 31.27 1.07 -3.82
N PRO A 28 31.27 0.21 -2.76
CA PRO A 28 32.41 -0.64 -2.44
C PRO A 28 32.66 -1.67 -3.54
N ARG A 29 33.84 -1.61 -4.19
CA ARG A 29 34.18 -2.50 -5.31
C ARG A 29 34.25 -3.97 -4.88
N GLU A 30 34.50 -4.24 -3.61
CA GLU A 30 34.54 -5.56 -2.99
C GLU A 30 33.18 -6.28 -3.03
N ILE A 31 32.07 -5.57 -3.28
CA ILE A 31 30.77 -6.22 -3.56
C ILE A 31 30.86 -7.13 -4.79
N PHE A 32 31.74 -6.82 -5.75
CA PHE A 32 31.94 -7.67 -6.93
C PHE A 32 32.59 -9.01 -6.61
N ASP A 33 33.19 -9.19 -5.44
CA ASP A 33 33.70 -10.49 -5.00
C ASP A 33 32.56 -11.46 -4.67
N LEU A 34 31.32 -10.95 -4.57
CA LEU A 34 30.09 -11.72 -4.39
C LEU A 34 29.32 -11.95 -5.70
N ALA A 35 29.90 -11.63 -6.85
CA ALA A 35 29.23 -11.67 -8.16
C ALA A 35 28.56 -13.02 -8.47
N ASP A 36 29.15 -14.12 -7.98
CA ASP A 36 28.66 -15.48 -8.21
C ASP A 36 27.55 -15.91 -7.25
N SER A 37 27.24 -15.16 -6.20
CA SER A 37 26.27 -15.56 -5.16
C SER A 37 25.21 -14.52 -4.83
N LEU A 38 25.50 -13.23 -4.99
CA LEU A 38 24.67 -12.16 -4.48
C LEU A 38 23.35 -12.05 -5.26
N GLU A 39 22.23 -12.28 -4.57
CA GLU A 39 20.87 -12.20 -5.10
C GLU A 39 20.16 -10.91 -4.65
N VAL A 40 20.46 -10.41 -3.45
CA VAL A 40 19.84 -9.22 -2.87
C VAL A 40 20.91 -8.25 -2.39
N LEU A 41 20.91 -7.03 -2.94
CA LEU A 41 21.78 -5.95 -2.52
C LEU A 41 20.95 -4.77 -2.02
N ASN A 42 21.16 -4.40 -0.76
CA ASN A 42 20.54 -3.24 -0.15
C ASN A 42 21.62 -2.26 0.32
N LEU A 43 21.66 -1.11 -0.34
CA LEU A 43 22.52 0.03 -0.08
C LEU A 43 21.70 1.24 0.40
N SER A 44 20.53 1.01 0.98
CA SER A 44 19.67 2.10 1.47
C SER A 44 20.28 2.78 2.70
N GLY A 45 20.00 4.07 2.90
CA GLY A 45 20.48 4.83 4.06
C GLY A 45 21.96 5.21 3.97
N ASN A 46 22.44 5.56 2.78
CA ASN A 46 23.82 6.00 2.53
C ASN A 46 23.83 7.37 1.83
N ALA A 47 24.99 7.79 1.31
CA ALA A 47 25.17 9.04 0.59
C ALA A 47 25.61 8.80 -0.88
N LEU A 48 25.19 7.67 -1.47
CA LEU A 48 25.52 7.31 -2.84
C LEU A 48 24.83 8.25 -3.83
N SER A 49 25.56 8.68 -4.85
CA SER A 49 25.03 9.48 -5.96
C SER A 49 25.15 8.78 -7.32
N SER A 50 25.87 7.66 -7.37
CA SER A 50 26.07 6.84 -8.56
C SER A 50 26.24 5.37 -8.20
N LEU A 51 26.05 4.50 -9.20
CA LEU A 51 26.42 3.10 -9.17
C LEU A 51 27.45 2.86 -10.28
N PRO A 52 28.34 1.86 -10.14
CA PRO A 52 29.33 1.58 -11.18
C PRO A 52 28.67 1.14 -12.50
N ASP A 53 29.32 1.45 -13.62
CA ASP A 53 28.83 1.07 -14.96
C ASP A 53 28.84 -0.45 -15.18
N ASP A 54 29.72 -1.16 -14.48
CA ASP A 54 29.87 -2.61 -14.53
C ASP A 54 29.03 -3.37 -13.47
N LEU A 55 27.94 -2.76 -12.98
CA LEU A 55 27.02 -3.40 -12.01
C LEU A 55 26.47 -4.74 -12.49
N HIS A 56 26.31 -4.91 -13.81
CA HIS A 56 25.85 -6.15 -14.45
C HIS A 56 26.76 -7.37 -14.20
N ARG A 57 27.98 -7.17 -13.69
CA ARG A 57 28.85 -8.24 -13.20
C ARG A 57 28.21 -9.06 -12.07
N LEU A 58 27.28 -8.48 -11.31
CA LEU A 58 26.48 -9.20 -10.32
C LEU A 58 25.39 -10.02 -11.03
N THR A 59 25.81 -11.10 -11.70
CA THR A 59 24.97 -11.88 -12.63
C THR A 59 23.74 -12.53 -11.99
N ARG A 60 23.76 -12.73 -10.66
CA ARG A 60 22.65 -13.31 -9.89
C ARG A 60 21.77 -12.27 -9.19
N LEU A 61 22.05 -10.97 -9.34
CA LEU A 61 21.33 -9.93 -8.63
C LEU A 61 19.87 -9.84 -9.10
N ARG A 62 18.95 -10.05 -8.16
CA ARG A 62 17.49 -10.05 -8.37
C ARG A 62 16.80 -8.85 -7.73
N VAL A 63 17.37 -8.34 -6.64
CA VAL A 63 16.81 -7.23 -5.86
C VAL A 63 17.89 -6.20 -5.57
N LEU A 64 17.61 -4.95 -5.90
CA LEU A 64 18.47 -3.79 -5.62
C LEU A 64 17.68 -2.70 -4.90
N PHE A 65 18.12 -2.34 -3.69
CA PHE A 65 17.58 -1.21 -2.95
C PHE A 65 18.65 -0.16 -2.69
N CYS A 66 18.36 1.09 -3.06
CA CYS A 66 19.21 2.27 -2.93
C CYS A 66 18.39 3.45 -2.40
N SER A 67 17.44 3.17 -1.50
CA SER A 67 16.58 4.21 -0.91
C SER A 67 17.35 5.13 0.02
N ASP A 68 16.87 6.35 0.27
CA ASP A 68 17.52 7.28 1.21
C ASP A 68 19.00 7.51 0.86
N ASN A 69 19.24 7.97 -0.36
CA ASN A 69 20.56 8.27 -0.93
C ASN A 69 20.53 9.64 -1.65
N HIS A 70 21.49 9.93 -2.53
CA HIS A 70 21.63 11.21 -3.23
C HIS A 70 21.56 11.08 -4.76
N PHE A 71 20.89 10.04 -5.28
CA PHE A 71 20.72 9.86 -6.72
C PHE A 71 19.84 10.98 -7.32
N THR A 72 20.32 11.63 -8.38
CA THR A 72 19.55 12.63 -9.17
C THR A 72 19.00 12.04 -10.47
N GLN A 73 19.47 10.86 -10.85
CA GLN A 73 18.95 10.05 -11.95
C GLN A 73 19.05 8.58 -11.59
N MET A 74 18.17 7.75 -12.15
CA MET A 74 18.32 6.30 -12.03
C MET A 74 19.50 5.82 -12.91
N PRO A 75 20.51 5.10 -12.36
CA PRO A 75 21.70 4.73 -13.14
C PRO A 75 21.37 3.75 -14.27
N ALA A 76 21.91 3.99 -15.47
CA ALA A 76 21.69 3.12 -16.63
C ALA A 76 22.24 1.68 -16.44
N SER A 77 23.26 1.51 -15.59
CA SER A 77 23.82 0.19 -15.27
C SER A 77 22.80 -0.74 -14.60
N VAL A 78 21.76 -0.20 -13.95
CA VAL A 78 20.67 -0.99 -13.37
C VAL A 78 19.91 -1.80 -14.43
N GLY A 79 19.66 -1.22 -15.61
CA GLY A 79 18.94 -1.92 -16.67
C GLY A 79 19.77 -2.98 -17.40
N GLN A 80 21.09 -3.00 -17.18
CA GLN A 80 21.99 -4.03 -17.72
C GLN A 80 21.98 -5.31 -16.86
N CYS A 81 21.47 -5.26 -15.63
CA CYS A 81 21.34 -6.43 -14.77
C CYS A 81 20.18 -7.34 -15.23
N ALA A 82 20.49 -8.35 -16.05
CA ALA A 82 19.49 -9.18 -16.72
C ALA A 82 18.54 -9.96 -15.80
N GLN A 83 18.96 -10.28 -14.56
CA GLN A 83 18.15 -11.00 -13.58
C GLN A 83 17.40 -10.08 -12.60
N LEU A 84 17.61 -8.76 -12.71
CA LEU A 84 17.06 -7.81 -11.77
C LEU A 84 15.55 -7.65 -11.99
N SER A 85 14.80 -7.89 -10.93
CA SER A 85 13.33 -7.88 -10.96
C SER A 85 12.71 -6.92 -9.97
N MET A 86 13.43 -6.51 -8.93
CA MET A 86 12.95 -5.55 -7.93
C MET A 86 13.98 -4.44 -7.74
N VAL A 87 13.53 -3.22 -7.93
CA VAL A 87 14.39 -2.04 -7.88
C VAL A 87 13.73 -0.98 -7.03
N GLY A 88 14.45 -0.45 -6.03
CA GLY A 88 13.95 0.62 -5.18
C GLY A 88 14.94 1.74 -4.98
N PHE A 89 14.50 2.97 -5.24
CA PHE A 89 15.21 4.22 -5.03
C PHE A 89 14.28 5.23 -4.33
N LYS A 90 13.59 4.81 -3.26
CA LYS A 90 12.72 5.70 -2.48
C LYS A 90 13.54 6.84 -1.87
N ALA A 91 12.95 8.02 -1.67
CA ALA A 91 13.56 9.12 -0.89
C ALA A 91 14.95 9.50 -1.42
N ASN A 92 15.02 9.77 -2.72
CA ASN A 92 16.20 10.26 -3.41
C ASN A 92 15.90 11.65 -3.99
N ARG A 93 16.67 12.09 -4.99
CA ARG A 93 16.44 13.36 -5.69
C ARG A 93 16.28 13.12 -7.20
N ILE A 94 15.78 11.94 -7.58
CA ILE A 94 15.73 11.50 -8.98
C ILE A 94 14.78 12.42 -9.76
N GLU A 95 15.32 13.04 -10.79
CA GLU A 95 14.58 13.86 -11.75
C GLU A 95 14.36 13.10 -13.07
N ARG A 96 15.25 12.15 -13.39
CA ARG A 96 15.22 11.40 -14.66
C ARG A 96 15.32 9.90 -14.45
N VAL A 97 14.45 9.18 -15.16
CA VAL A 97 14.49 7.72 -15.30
C VAL A 97 14.79 7.41 -16.77
N PRO A 98 16.05 7.18 -17.17
CA PRO A 98 16.36 6.84 -18.55
C PRO A 98 15.83 5.44 -18.89
N ALA A 99 15.39 5.24 -20.13
CA ALA A 99 14.93 3.93 -20.62
C ALA A 99 15.93 2.79 -20.34
N ALA A 100 17.22 3.09 -20.50
CA ALA A 100 18.31 2.16 -20.27
C ALA A 100 18.46 1.70 -18.81
N ALA A 101 17.86 2.39 -17.84
CA ALA A 101 17.89 1.98 -16.43
C ALA A 101 16.82 0.93 -16.08
N LEU A 102 15.89 0.63 -16.99
CA LEU A 102 14.80 -0.31 -16.74
C LEU A 102 15.22 -1.76 -17.09
N PRO A 103 15.40 -2.65 -16.11
CA PRO A 103 15.81 -4.02 -16.40
C PRO A 103 14.70 -4.79 -17.13
N PRO A 104 15.03 -5.81 -17.93
CA PRO A 104 14.06 -6.54 -18.75
C PRO A 104 13.06 -7.36 -17.93
N LEU A 105 13.47 -7.86 -16.76
CA LEU A 105 12.64 -8.67 -15.87
C LEU A 105 11.97 -7.86 -14.75
N LEU A 106 11.87 -6.54 -14.90
CA LEU A 106 11.31 -5.64 -13.89
C LEU A 106 9.88 -6.06 -13.51
N ARG A 107 9.70 -6.42 -12.24
CA ARG A 107 8.41 -6.74 -11.59
C ARG A 107 7.99 -5.66 -10.61
N TRP A 108 8.94 -5.06 -9.90
CA TRP A 108 8.68 -4.06 -8.87
C TRP A 108 9.63 -2.88 -9.02
N LEU A 109 9.05 -1.69 -9.20
CA LEU A 109 9.78 -0.42 -9.23
C LEU A 109 9.28 0.51 -8.11
N ILE A 110 10.18 0.91 -7.21
CA ILE A 110 9.90 1.91 -6.16
C ILE A 110 10.70 3.17 -6.44
N LEU A 111 9.99 4.26 -6.72
CA LEU A 111 10.53 5.59 -6.95
C LEU A 111 9.79 6.65 -6.12
N THR A 112 9.10 6.22 -5.04
CA THR A 112 8.44 7.10 -4.08
C THR A 112 9.37 8.19 -3.55
N ASP A 113 8.84 9.39 -3.33
CA ASP A 113 9.54 10.53 -2.75
C ASP A 113 10.81 10.90 -3.53
N ASN A 114 10.59 11.35 -4.76
CA ASN A 114 11.63 11.82 -5.68
C ASN A 114 11.15 13.11 -6.37
N ARG A 115 11.73 13.48 -7.50
CA ARG A 115 11.44 14.72 -8.24
C ARG A 115 11.11 14.44 -9.71
N ILE A 116 10.60 13.25 -10.01
CA ILE A 116 10.37 12.78 -11.37
C ILE A 116 9.21 13.56 -11.97
N GLU A 117 9.43 14.16 -13.14
CA GLU A 117 8.41 14.89 -13.89
C GLU A 117 7.79 14.03 -15.00
N GLU A 118 8.57 13.12 -15.59
CA GLU A 118 8.15 12.22 -16.67
C GLU A 118 8.80 10.84 -16.53
N LEU A 119 8.09 9.80 -16.98
CA LEU A 119 8.59 8.43 -17.10
C LEU A 119 8.79 8.09 -18.58
N PRO A 120 9.79 7.26 -18.92
CA PRO A 120 10.05 6.84 -20.29
C PRO A 120 8.96 5.87 -20.79
N ASP A 121 8.65 5.92 -22.08
CA ASP A 121 7.65 5.03 -22.70
C ASP A 121 8.06 3.54 -22.62
N GLU A 122 9.36 3.24 -22.52
CA GLU A 122 9.89 1.88 -22.39
C GLU A 122 9.47 1.19 -21.09
N LEU A 123 8.94 1.93 -20.11
CA LEU A 123 8.34 1.34 -18.91
C LEU A 123 7.14 0.44 -19.27
N GLY A 124 6.34 0.84 -20.27
CA GLY A 124 5.26 0.03 -20.82
C GLY A 124 5.72 -1.29 -21.45
N GLN A 125 6.98 -1.36 -21.85
CA GLN A 125 7.59 -2.55 -22.47
C GLN A 125 8.13 -3.55 -21.42
N ARG A 126 7.80 -3.39 -20.13
CA ARG A 126 8.16 -4.33 -19.06
C ARG A 126 6.98 -5.27 -18.80
N PRO A 127 6.92 -6.46 -19.45
CA PRO A 127 5.72 -7.32 -19.42
C PRO A 127 5.48 -7.98 -18.05
N HIS A 128 6.47 -7.92 -17.16
CA HIS A 128 6.42 -8.50 -15.83
C HIS A 128 6.09 -7.50 -14.72
N LEU A 129 5.89 -6.21 -15.04
CA LEU A 129 5.65 -5.18 -14.05
C LEU A 129 4.33 -5.44 -13.30
N GLN A 130 4.42 -5.59 -11.98
CA GLN A 130 3.30 -5.88 -11.07
C GLN A 130 3.07 -4.77 -10.05
N LYS A 131 4.15 -4.10 -9.61
CA LYS A 131 4.10 -3.10 -8.55
C LYS A 131 4.90 -1.86 -8.93
N LEU A 132 4.23 -0.70 -8.95
CA LEU A 132 4.81 0.59 -9.34
C LEU A 132 4.52 1.67 -8.29
N MET A 133 5.53 2.07 -7.54
CA MET A 133 5.41 3.08 -6.48
C MET A 133 6.03 4.39 -6.94
N LEU A 134 5.21 5.41 -7.13
CA LEU A 134 5.55 6.73 -7.68
C LEU A 134 5.04 7.90 -6.81
N SER A 135 4.50 7.62 -5.62
CA SER A 135 3.96 8.67 -4.75
C SER A 135 5.01 9.73 -4.37
N GLY A 136 4.61 10.99 -4.23
CA GLY A 136 5.54 12.06 -3.85
C GLY A 136 6.54 12.40 -4.96
N ASN A 137 6.06 12.56 -6.18
CA ASN A 137 6.86 13.00 -7.32
C ASN A 137 6.25 14.28 -7.93
N ARG A 138 6.61 14.62 -9.16
CA ARG A 138 6.15 15.82 -9.88
C ARG A 138 5.47 15.45 -11.20
N LEU A 139 4.99 14.22 -11.32
CA LEU A 139 4.41 13.68 -12.55
C LEU A 139 3.17 14.49 -12.94
N THR A 140 3.14 14.94 -14.19
CA THR A 140 1.98 15.62 -14.79
C THR A 140 1.13 14.68 -15.65
N ARG A 141 1.72 13.56 -16.08
CA ARG A 141 1.09 12.49 -16.86
C ARG A 141 1.79 11.16 -16.61
N LEU A 142 1.10 10.06 -16.92
CA LEU A 142 1.69 8.73 -17.06
C LEU A 142 1.90 8.42 -18.55
N PRO A 143 2.98 7.71 -18.94
CA PRO A 143 3.19 7.34 -20.35
C PRO A 143 2.10 6.39 -20.84
N GLN A 144 1.59 6.63 -22.05
CA GLN A 144 0.48 5.85 -22.62
C GLN A 144 0.83 4.36 -22.78
N SER A 145 2.11 4.06 -22.95
CA SER A 145 2.63 2.70 -23.07
C SER A 145 2.36 1.84 -21.83
N LEU A 146 2.13 2.41 -20.64
CA LEU A 146 1.76 1.65 -19.44
C LEU A 146 0.47 0.85 -19.61
N GLY A 147 -0.37 1.19 -20.59
CA GLY A 147 -1.51 0.35 -20.99
C GLY A 147 -1.12 -1.08 -21.40
N GLN A 148 0.14 -1.33 -21.75
CA GLN A 148 0.67 -2.65 -22.11
C GLN A 148 1.06 -3.50 -20.88
N CYS A 149 1.16 -2.91 -19.69
CA CYS A 149 1.51 -3.59 -18.45
C CYS A 149 0.31 -4.36 -17.88
N HIS A 150 -0.17 -5.39 -18.59
CA HIS A 150 -1.37 -6.16 -18.20
C HIS A 150 -1.22 -6.93 -16.88
N ARG A 151 -0.01 -7.05 -16.33
CA ARG A 151 0.26 -7.66 -15.01
C ARG A 151 0.34 -6.64 -13.88
N LEU A 152 0.19 -5.35 -14.15
CA LEU A 152 0.24 -4.32 -13.12
C LEU A 152 -0.96 -4.48 -12.18
N GLU A 153 -0.66 -4.76 -10.92
CA GLU A 153 -1.66 -5.00 -9.88
C GLU A 153 -1.76 -3.82 -8.90
N LEU A 154 -0.62 -3.19 -8.61
CA LEU A 154 -0.51 -2.10 -7.64
C LEU A 154 0.22 -0.91 -8.26
N ILE A 155 -0.42 0.26 -8.22
CA ILE A 155 0.21 1.53 -8.57
C ILE A 155 -0.10 2.59 -7.50
N ARG A 156 0.93 3.26 -7.00
CA ARG A 156 0.78 4.42 -6.10
C ARG A 156 1.33 5.66 -6.80
N ILE A 157 0.47 6.62 -7.09
CA ILE A 157 0.76 7.87 -7.79
C ILE A 157 0.28 9.08 -6.98
N ALA A 158 0.03 8.89 -5.68
CA ALA A 158 -0.38 9.95 -4.77
C ALA A 158 0.64 11.10 -4.69
N ALA A 159 0.20 12.30 -4.36
CA ALA A 159 1.04 13.50 -4.24
C ALA A 159 1.93 13.73 -5.47
N ASN A 160 1.28 13.87 -6.63
CA ASN A 160 1.88 14.25 -7.89
C ASN A 160 1.15 15.50 -8.43
N ARG A 161 1.25 15.78 -9.74
CA ARG A 161 0.61 16.91 -10.43
C ARG A 161 -0.33 16.45 -11.54
N LEU A 162 -0.93 15.27 -11.38
CA LEU A 162 -1.83 14.68 -12.37
C LEU A 162 -3.17 15.43 -12.34
N SER A 163 -3.61 15.91 -13.50
CA SER A 163 -4.91 16.57 -13.69
C SER A 163 -6.01 15.65 -14.19
N ALA A 164 -5.66 14.42 -14.61
CA ALA A 164 -6.59 13.37 -14.97
C ALA A 164 -5.91 12.00 -14.87
N LEU A 165 -6.69 10.94 -14.67
CA LEU A 165 -6.22 9.57 -14.83
C LEU A 165 -6.33 9.17 -16.31
N PRO A 166 -5.31 8.50 -16.89
CA PRO A 166 -5.41 8.06 -18.28
C PRO A 166 -6.37 6.87 -18.41
N ALA A 167 -7.19 6.87 -19.46
CA ALA A 167 -8.23 5.84 -19.66
C ALA A 167 -7.69 4.40 -19.67
N PHE A 168 -6.46 4.18 -20.15
CA PHE A 168 -5.86 2.83 -20.14
C PHE A 168 -5.74 2.26 -18.72
N LEU A 169 -5.51 3.12 -17.71
CA LEU A 169 -5.29 2.70 -16.32
C LEU A 169 -6.58 2.08 -15.76
N LEU A 170 -7.72 2.70 -16.08
CA LEU A 170 -9.06 2.26 -15.70
C LEU A 170 -9.50 0.97 -16.41
N GLY A 171 -8.79 0.57 -17.46
CA GLY A 171 -9.02 -0.67 -18.20
C GLY A 171 -8.00 -1.77 -17.95
N LEU A 172 -7.02 -1.58 -17.05
CA LEU A 172 -6.00 -2.60 -16.81
C LEU A 172 -6.60 -3.84 -16.12
N PRO A 173 -6.40 -5.05 -16.69
CA PRO A 173 -7.13 -6.24 -16.26
C PRO A 173 -6.73 -6.74 -14.86
N CYS A 174 -5.50 -6.48 -14.43
CA CYS A 174 -5.01 -6.91 -13.12
C CYS A 174 -4.95 -5.80 -12.08
N LEU A 175 -5.22 -4.54 -12.44
CA LEU A 175 -5.11 -3.43 -11.51
C LEU A 175 -6.13 -3.60 -10.38
N THR A 176 -5.64 -3.43 -9.15
CA THR A 176 -6.35 -3.79 -7.91
C THR A 176 -6.19 -2.71 -6.84
N TRP A 177 -4.97 -2.23 -6.67
CA TRP A 177 -4.62 -1.27 -5.63
C TRP A 177 -4.08 0.00 -6.28
N LEU A 178 -4.91 1.03 -6.29
CA LEU A 178 -4.61 2.32 -6.90
C LEU A 178 -4.74 3.40 -5.82
N ALA A 179 -3.67 4.18 -5.64
CA ALA A 179 -3.71 5.40 -4.82
C ALA A 179 -3.28 6.60 -5.65
N TYR A 180 -4.06 7.67 -5.64
CA TYR A 180 -3.80 8.90 -6.38
C TYR A 180 -4.12 10.16 -5.59
N ALA A 181 -4.37 10.06 -4.29
CA ALA A 181 -4.66 11.21 -3.44
C ALA A 181 -3.58 12.30 -3.49
N GLY A 182 -3.96 13.56 -3.28
CA GLY A 182 -3.05 14.71 -3.34
C GLY A 182 -2.61 15.07 -4.75
N ASN A 183 -3.36 14.67 -5.77
CA ASN A 183 -3.22 15.17 -7.14
C ASN A 183 -4.30 16.21 -7.46
N PRO A 184 -4.06 17.16 -8.37
CA PRO A 184 -5.08 18.11 -8.83
C PRO A 184 -6.39 17.49 -9.36
N LEU A 185 -6.33 16.23 -9.82
CA LEU A 185 -7.52 15.49 -10.28
C LEU A 185 -8.44 15.01 -9.14
N GLU A 186 -7.90 14.88 -7.92
CA GLU A 186 -8.64 14.32 -6.81
C GLU A 186 -9.82 15.21 -6.44
N SER A 187 -10.98 14.60 -6.17
CA SER A 187 -12.11 15.36 -5.63
C SER A 187 -11.79 15.85 -4.22
N GLU A 188 -12.27 17.04 -3.87
CA GLU A 188 -12.09 17.53 -2.50
C GLU A 188 -12.84 16.61 -1.52
N ALA A 189 -12.23 16.39 -0.35
CA ALA A 189 -12.90 15.72 0.75
C ALA A 189 -14.14 16.52 1.17
N ASP A 190 -15.18 15.83 1.67
CA ASP A 190 -16.38 16.49 2.17
C ASP A 190 -16.05 17.45 3.32
N ALA A 191 -16.12 18.75 3.05
CA ALA A 191 -15.85 19.79 4.03
C ALA A 191 -16.78 19.71 5.25
N ALA A 192 -18.05 19.32 5.06
CA ALA A 192 -19.00 19.16 6.16
C ALA A 192 -18.61 17.99 7.08
N ALA A 193 -18.07 16.90 6.51
CA ALA A 193 -17.54 15.80 7.30
C ALA A 193 -16.31 16.23 8.13
N LEU A 194 -15.42 17.03 7.55
CA LEU A 194 -14.23 17.53 8.23
C LEU A 194 -14.55 18.56 9.32
N GLU A 195 -15.59 19.37 9.14
CA GLU A 195 -16.04 20.36 10.15
C GLU A 195 -16.85 19.73 11.29
N SER A 196 -17.60 18.66 11.00
CA SER A 196 -18.46 18.00 12.00
C SER A 196 -17.69 17.07 12.95
N VAL A 197 -16.45 16.72 12.63
CA VAL A 197 -15.62 15.87 13.51
C VAL A 197 -15.30 16.60 14.82
N ALA A 198 -15.47 15.90 15.94
CA ALA A 198 -15.16 16.46 17.26
C ALA A 198 -13.68 16.89 17.34
N GLN A 199 -13.45 18.10 17.85
CA GLN A 199 -12.11 18.56 18.21
C GLN A 199 -11.84 18.15 19.65
N ILE A 200 -10.81 17.32 19.85
CA ILE A 200 -10.43 16.80 21.15
C ILE A 200 -9.16 17.53 21.60
N PRO A 201 -9.21 18.38 22.63
CA PRO A 201 -8.05 19.10 23.12
C PRO A 201 -6.97 18.13 23.60
N TRP A 202 -5.72 18.38 23.24
CA TRP A 202 -4.58 17.56 23.67
C TRP A 202 -4.49 17.42 25.19
N ALA A 203 -4.87 18.47 25.93
CA ALA A 203 -4.86 18.48 27.38
C ALA A 203 -5.83 17.47 28.02
N GLU A 204 -6.83 16.97 27.27
CA GLU A 204 -7.75 15.93 27.73
C GLU A 204 -7.21 14.51 27.52
N LEU A 205 -6.06 14.36 26.86
CA LEU A 205 -5.48 13.06 26.51
C LEU A 205 -4.25 12.77 27.38
N GLU A 206 -4.33 11.70 28.16
CA GLU A 206 -3.20 11.13 28.88
C GLU A 206 -2.64 9.95 28.08
N LEU A 207 -1.56 10.18 27.32
CA LEU A 207 -0.89 9.11 26.57
C LEU A 207 -0.33 8.03 27.49
N GLN A 208 -0.49 6.78 27.08
CA GLN A 208 0.02 5.59 27.76
C GLN A 208 1.00 4.85 26.84
N GLN A 209 1.01 3.50 26.88
CA GLN A 209 1.87 2.68 26.04
C GLN A 209 1.65 2.90 24.55
N ARG A 210 2.73 2.74 23.79
CA ARG A 210 2.69 2.65 22.34
C ARG A 210 2.11 1.31 21.91
N LEU A 211 1.09 1.34 21.04
CA LEU A 211 0.45 0.17 20.46
C LEU A 211 1.11 -0.25 19.14
N GLY A 212 1.61 0.71 18.36
CA GLY A 212 2.24 0.43 17.08
C GLY A 212 2.87 1.67 16.44
N GLU A 213 3.65 1.45 15.39
CA GLU A 213 4.18 2.52 14.53
C GLU A 213 4.17 2.05 13.09
N GLY A 214 3.59 2.86 12.22
CA GLY A 214 3.59 2.66 10.78
C GLY A 214 4.38 3.75 10.06
N ALA A 215 4.27 3.73 8.73
CA ALA A 215 4.87 4.74 7.87
C ALA A 215 4.30 6.13 8.12
N SER A 216 2.98 6.23 8.35
CA SER A 216 2.29 7.52 8.51
C SER A 216 2.27 8.06 9.93
N GLY A 217 2.56 7.26 10.97
CA GLY A 217 2.38 7.71 12.34
C GLY A 217 2.71 6.69 13.42
N VAL A 218 2.60 7.13 14.67
CA VAL A 218 2.71 6.30 15.87
C VAL A 218 1.35 6.23 16.54
N ILE A 219 0.92 5.03 16.93
CA ILE A 219 -0.34 4.78 17.61
C ILE A 219 -0.04 4.47 19.08
N HIS A 220 -0.69 5.21 19.98
CA HIS A 220 -0.62 5.03 21.42
C HIS A 220 -1.98 4.65 21.97
N GLN A 221 -2.00 3.89 23.06
CA GLN A 221 -3.15 3.89 23.94
C GLN A 221 -3.14 5.22 24.70
N ALA A 222 -4.32 5.75 24.98
CA ALA A 222 -4.47 6.93 25.80
C ALA A 222 -5.75 6.86 26.62
N ARG A 223 -5.75 7.60 27.72
CA ARG A 223 -6.94 7.84 28.52
C ARG A 223 -7.51 9.21 28.17
N TRP A 224 -8.75 9.24 27.70
CA TRP A 224 -9.46 10.47 27.36
C TRP A 224 -10.32 10.93 28.53
N GLN A 225 -9.91 12.04 29.14
CA GLN A 225 -10.53 12.67 30.30
C GLN A 225 -11.52 13.77 29.87
N ARG A 226 -12.75 13.36 29.58
CA ARG A 226 -13.82 14.28 29.16
C ARG A 226 -14.35 15.07 30.37
N PRO A 227 -14.51 16.41 30.26
CA PRO A 227 -15.08 17.21 31.34
C PRO A 227 -16.45 16.69 31.80
N GLY A 228 -16.57 16.36 33.09
CA GLY A 228 -17.83 15.90 33.68
C GLY A 228 -18.29 14.50 33.27
N GLN A 229 -17.45 13.71 32.60
CA GLN A 229 -17.77 12.33 32.22
C GLN A 229 -16.72 11.33 32.72
N ALA A 230 -17.11 10.05 32.74
CA ALA A 230 -16.16 8.98 32.99
C ALA A 230 -15.09 8.95 31.90
N SER A 231 -13.86 8.75 32.36
CA SER A 231 -12.71 8.56 31.51
C SER A 231 -12.87 7.30 30.65
N VAL A 232 -12.43 7.36 29.40
CA VAL A 232 -12.46 6.21 28.47
C VAL A 232 -11.09 5.95 27.88
N GLU A 233 -10.80 4.68 27.63
CA GLU A 233 -9.57 4.26 26.95
C GLU A 233 -9.78 4.36 25.44
N VAL A 234 -8.82 4.97 24.75
CA VAL A 234 -8.86 5.27 23.31
C VAL A 234 -7.50 4.95 22.67
N ALA A 235 -7.50 4.85 21.34
CA ALA A 235 -6.28 4.84 20.55
C ALA A 235 -6.01 6.24 19.98
N VAL A 236 -4.79 6.74 20.13
CA VAL A 236 -4.35 8.03 19.61
C VAL A 236 -3.30 7.78 18.52
N LYS A 237 -3.64 8.11 17.28
CA LYS A 237 -2.71 8.08 16.15
C LYS A 237 -2.13 9.47 15.93
N LEU A 238 -0.83 9.62 16.16
CA LEU A 238 -0.07 10.83 15.86
C LEU A 238 0.62 10.69 14.51
N TYR A 239 0.31 11.58 13.58
CA TYR A 239 0.86 11.52 12.23
C TYR A 239 2.25 12.12 12.14
N LYS A 240 3.14 11.48 11.36
CA LYS A 240 4.45 12.01 10.99
C LYS A 240 4.28 13.08 9.91
N GLY A 241 5.20 14.04 9.82
CA GLY A 241 5.11 15.14 8.84
C GLY A 241 5.58 14.79 7.42
N SER A 242 6.12 13.58 7.20
CA SER A 242 6.73 13.16 5.94
C SER A 242 5.78 12.41 5.01
N MET A 243 6.06 12.45 3.70
CA MET A 243 5.40 11.62 2.68
C MET A 243 5.56 10.12 2.97
N THR A 244 4.52 9.31 2.75
CA THR A 244 4.61 7.84 2.81
C THR A 244 4.63 7.22 1.41
N SER A 245 4.76 5.89 1.32
CA SER A 245 4.56 5.15 0.06
C SER A 245 3.16 5.33 -0.54
N ASP A 246 2.18 5.60 0.31
CA ASP A 246 0.77 5.44 0.00
C ASP A 246 0.08 6.79 -0.18
N GLY A 247 0.60 7.83 0.47
CA GLY A 247 0.14 9.20 0.32
C GLY A 247 0.68 10.12 1.41
N SER A 248 0.05 11.28 1.57
CA SER A 248 0.35 12.16 2.69
C SER A 248 -0.50 11.78 3.92
N PRO A 249 0.05 11.88 5.14
CA PRO A 249 -0.71 11.65 6.37
C PRO A 249 -1.97 12.51 6.55
N LEU A 250 -2.00 13.71 5.96
CA LEU A 250 -3.19 14.59 5.99
C LEU A 250 -4.36 14.01 5.18
N HIS A 251 -4.08 13.45 4.00
CA HIS A 251 -5.11 12.82 3.16
C HIS A 251 -5.66 11.56 3.83
N GLU A 252 -4.80 10.76 4.46
CA GLU A 252 -5.22 9.62 5.28
C GLU A 252 -6.18 10.06 6.39
N MET A 253 -5.82 11.11 7.14
CA MET A 253 -6.66 11.64 8.21
C MET A 253 -8.03 12.09 7.69
N ASN A 254 -8.05 12.83 6.56
CA ASN A 254 -9.28 13.29 5.95
C ASN A 254 -10.15 12.12 5.48
N ALA A 255 -9.55 11.10 4.84
CA ALA A 255 -10.26 9.89 4.42
C ALA A 255 -10.86 9.11 5.60
N CYS A 256 -10.12 8.96 6.70
CA CYS A 256 -10.63 8.35 7.93
C CYS A 256 -11.86 9.08 8.50
N ILE A 257 -11.86 10.42 8.43
CA ILE A 257 -12.97 11.25 8.92
C ILE A 257 -14.17 11.15 7.97
N SER A 258 -13.94 11.37 6.67
CA SER A 258 -14.99 11.35 5.63
C SER A 258 -15.60 9.95 5.42
N ALA A 259 -14.86 8.88 5.75
CA ALA A 259 -15.41 7.53 5.78
C ALA A 259 -16.56 7.40 6.79
N GLY A 260 -16.65 8.26 7.80
CA GLY A 260 -17.76 8.28 8.74
C GLY A 260 -17.88 7.01 9.59
N ARG A 261 -19.10 6.70 10.05
CA ARG A 261 -19.35 5.56 10.94
C ARG A 261 -19.87 4.36 10.15
N HIS A 262 -19.22 3.21 10.34
CA HIS A 262 -19.67 1.92 9.85
C HIS A 262 -19.30 0.83 10.86
N PRO A 263 -20.13 -0.22 11.08
CA PRO A 263 -19.86 -1.27 12.07
C PRO A 263 -18.53 -2.02 11.87
N ASN A 264 -18.07 -2.10 10.63
CA ASN A 264 -16.82 -2.77 10.23
C ASN A 264 -15.68 -1.80 9.90
N LEU A 265 -15.76 -0.54 10.35
CA LEU A 265 -14.66 0.43 10.28
C LEU A 265 -14.15 0.74 11.67
N ILE A 266 -12.85 1.04 11.79
CA ILE A 266 -12.31 1.58 13.04
C ILE A 266 -12.93 2.96 13.27
N ARG A 267 -13.72 3.09 14.34
CA ARG A 267 -14.41 4.34 14.68
C ARG A 267 -13.41 5.45 15.01
N VAL A 268 -13.56 6.58 14.32
CA VAL A 268 -12.90 7.85 14.67
C VAL A 268 -13.78 8.58 15.69
N GLU A 269 -13.20 8.93 16.83
CA GLU A 269 -13.87 9.69 17.89
C GLU A 269 -13.71 11.20 17.69
N GLY A 270 -12.55 11.62 17.17
CA GLY A 270 -12.29 13.02 16.91
C GLY A 270 -10.89 13.30 16.38
N ARG A 271 -10.64 14.56 16.02
CA ARG A 271 -9.32 15.08 15.66
C ARG A 271 -8.69 15.76 16.87
N ILE A 272 -7.39 15.59 17.03
CA ILE A 272 -6.63 16.27 18.08
C ILE A 272 -6.50 17.76 17.74
N SER A 273 -6.73 18.59 18.75
CA SER A 273 -6.53 20.05 18.72
C SER A 273 -5.50 20.47 19.78
N ASP A 274 -4.87 21.62 19.59
CA ASP A 274 -3.92 22.23 20.53
C ASP A 274 -2.73 21.34 20.95
N HIS A 275 -2.25 20.48 20.05
CA HIS A 275 -1.03 19.70 20.29
C HIS A 275 0.18 20.65 20.51
N PRO A 276 1.00 20.49 21.57
CA PRO A 276 2.09 21.42 21.90
C PRO A 276 3.12 21.65 20.80
N GLN A 277 3.28 20.66 19.91
CA GLN A 277 4.19 20.71 18.76
C GLN A 277 3.48 20.92 17.42
N GLY A 278 2.17 21.22 17.42
CA GLY A 278 1.37 21.38 16.20
C GLY A 278 1.20 20.10 15.37
N GLN A 279 1.35 18.94 16.00
CA GLN A 279 1.24 17.65 15.32
C GLN A 279 -0.22 17.29 15.08
N ASN A 280 -0.54 16.82 13.88
CA ASN A 280 -1.87 16.29 13.57
C ASN A 280 -2.04 14.89 14.17
N GLY A 281 -3.26 14.59 14.63
CA GLY A 281 -3.59 13.25 15.08
C GLY A 281 -5.09 12.99 15.16
N LEU A 282 -5.43 11.71 15.23
CA LEU A 282 -6.79 11.22 15.43
C LEU A 282 -6.90 10.49 16.76
N VAL A 283 -8.06 10.66 17.40
CA VAL A 283 -8.52 9.80 18.48
C VAL A 283 -9.50 8.81 17.88
N MET A 284 -9.26 7.53 18.15
CA MET A 284 -9.97 6.40 17.57
C MET A 284 -10.41 5.45 18.69
N GLN A 285 -11.39 4.59 18.42
CA GLN A 285 -11.75 3.54 19.37
C GLN A 285 -10.53 2.66 19.68
N LEU A 286 -10.33 2.32 20.95
CA LEU A 286 -9.35 1.31 21.31
C LEU A 286 -9.88 -0.06 20.88
N ILE A 287 -9.08 -0.80 20.12
CA ILE A 287 -9.45 -2.12 19.62
C ILE A 287 -9.25 -3.16 20.73
N GLU A 288 -10.21 -4.07 20.88
CA GLU A 288 -10.12 -5.15 21.85
C GLU A 288 -8.94 -6.09 21.56
N PRO A 289 -8.24 -6.61 22.58
CA PRO A 289 -7.10 -7.51 22.40
C PRO A 289 -7.40 -8.82 21.67
N SER A 290 -8.68 -9.19 21.52
CA SER A 290 -9.14 -10.36 20.76
C SER A 290 -8.94 -10.20 19.25
N TYR A 291 -8.83 -8.96 18.76
CA TYR A 291 -8.60 -8.66 17.35
C TYR A 291 -7.13 -8.79 16.98
N ARG A 292 -6.88 -9.31 15.79
CA ARG A 292 -5.54 -9.41 15.19
C ARG A 292 -5.61 -9.16 13.68
N ASN A 293 -4.48 -8.83 13.07
CA ASN A 293 -4.41 -8.71 11.61
C ASN A 293 -4.79 -10.04 10.96
N LEU A 294 -5.60 -9.98 9.90
CA LEU A 294 -6.04 -11.14 9.15
C LEU A 294 -4.89 -11.79 8.36
N ALA A 295 -3.94 -10.99 7.90
CA ALA A 295 -2.74 -11.45 7.24
C ALA A 295 -1.50 -10.58 7.58
N ALA A 296 -0.33 -11.06 7.20
CA ALA A 296 0.91 -10.29 7.19
C ALA A 296 1.14 -9.62 5.83
N LEU A 297 2.01 -8.61 5.82
CA LEU A 297 2.38 -7.84 4.62
C LEU A 297 2.91 -8.74 3.49
N PRO A 298 2.77 -8.30 2.21
CA PRO A 298 3.39 -8.99 1.09
C PRO A 298 4.90 -9.14 1.24
N SER A 299 5.44 -10.23 0.70
CA SER A 299 6.87 -10.52 0.69
C SER A 299 7.51 -10.17 -0.66
N LEU A 300 8.84 -10.20 -0.74
CA LEU A 300 9.54 -10.14 -2.03
C LEU A 300 9.02 -11.21 -3.00
N ALA A 301 8.73 -12.42 -2.51
CA ALA A 301 8.26 -13.53 -3.34
C ALA A 301 6.85 -13.29 -3.91
N SER A 302 5.91 -12.92 -3.04
CA SER A 302 4.51 -12.70 -3.41
C SER A 302 4.28 -11.37 -4.15
N CYS A 303 5.19 -10.40 -4.00
CA CYS A 303 5.18 -9.05 -4.57
C CYS A 303 4.02 -8.16 -4.08
N THR A 304 2.80 -8.61 -4.31
CA THR A 304 1.55 -7.87 -4.07
C THR A 304 0.54 -8.66 -3.25
N ARG A 305 0.76 -9.95 -2.98
CA ARG A 305 -0.18 -10.77 -2.17
C ARG A 305 0.25 -10.87 -0.71
N ASP A 306 -0.71 -10.75 0.18
CA ASP A 306 -0.51 -10.91 1.62
C ASP A 306 -0.07 -12.32 1.97
N ILE A 307 0.63 -12.43 3.09
CA ILE A 307 1.14 -13.70 3.62
C ILE A 307 0.31 -14.08 4.82
N TYR A 308 -0.35 -15.22 4.76
CA TYR A 308 -1.05 -15.79 5.91
C TYR A 308 -0.18 -16.85 6.56
N ASP A 309 -0.35 -17.03 7.87
CA ASP A 309 0.22 -18.17 8.57
C ASP A 309 -0.33 -19.48 7.98
N GLU A 310 0.53 -20.48 7.77
CA GLU A 310 0.16 -21.76 7.14
C GLU A 310 -0.91 -22.53 7.94
N SER A 311 -1.01 -22.28 9.25
CA SER A 311 -2.02 -22.84 10.14
C SER A 311 -3.31 -22.01 10.22
N SER A 312 -3.39 -20.88 9.52
CA SER A 312 -4.60 -20.02 9.52
C SER A 312 -5.77 -20.77 8.93
N ARG A 313 -6.82 -20.98 9.74
CA ARG A 313 -8.06 -21.65 9.36
C ARG A 313 -9.25 -20.90 9.92
N PHE A 314 -10.33 -20.89 9.15
CA PHE A 314 -11.58 -20.21 9.52
C PHE A 314 -12.75 -21.19 9.41
N SER A 315 -13.73 -21.04 10.30
CA SER A 315 -15.05 -21.62 10.05
C SER A 315 -15.69 -20.91 8.85
N ALA A 316 -16.57 -21.61 8.14
CA ALA A 316 -17.33 -21.00 7.04
C ALA A 316 -18.09 -19.75 7.50
N ASP A 317 -18.71 -19.79 8.69
CA ASP A 317 -19.47 -18.66 9.24
C ASP A 317 -18.58 -17.45 9.53
N ALA A 318 -17.40 -17.65 10.12
CA ALA A 318 -16.48 -16.56 10.42
C ALA A 318 -15.95 -15.93 9.11
N ALA A 319 -15.55 -16.75 8.14
CA ALA A 319 -15.09 -16.26 6.85
C ALA A 319 -16.17 -15.49 6.08
N LEU A 320 -17.41 -16.01 6.06
CA LEU A 320 -18.54 -15.33 5.43
C LEU A 320 -18.94 -14.05 6.16
N ARG A 321 -18.85 -14.00 7.49
CA ARG A 321 -19.09 -12.78 8.26
C ARG A 321 -18.05 -11.71 7.92
N MET A 322 -16.77 -12.07 7.84
CA MET A 322 -15.72 -11.16 7.39
C MET A 322 -15.96 -10.66 5.96
N ALA A 323 -16.23 -11.57 5.01
CA ALA A 323 -16.50 -11.21 3.62
C ALA A 323 -17.69 -10.24 3.49
N ARG A 324 -18.79 -10.50 4.20
CA ARG A 324 -19.97 -9.60 4.22
C ARG A 324 -19.64 -8.25 4.85
N GLY A 325 -18.89 -8.23 5.95
CA GLY A 325 -18.46 -7.00 6.62
C GLY A 325 -17.62 -6.11 5.70
N ILE A 326 -16.62 -6.70 5.03
CA ILE A 326 -15.74 -5.96 4.12
C ILE A 326 -16.48 -5.51 2.85
N ALA A 327 -17.36 -6.34 2.28
CA ALA A 327 -18.19 -5.91 1.15
C ALA A 327 -19.11 -4.74 1.53
N SER A 328 -19.67 -4.75 2.75
CA SER A 328 -20.48 -3.65 3.28
C SER A 328 -19.65 -2.36 3.45
N VAL A 329 -18.42 -2.46 3.95
CA VAL A 329 -17.49 -1.32 4.03
C VAL A 329 -17.18 -0.77 2.64
N GLY A 330 -16.88 -1.63 1.67
CA GLY A 330 -16.62 -1.19 0.29
C GLY A 330 -17.79 -0.41 -0.30
N ALA A 331 -19.02 -0.92 -0.14
CA ALA A 331 -20.24 -0.22 -0.59
C ALA A 331 -20.41 1.13 0.12
N HIS A 332 -20.15 1.18 1.43
CA HIS A 332 -20.23 2.38 2.23
C HIS A 332 -19.21 3.44 1.78
N LEU A 333 -17.94 3.07 1.60
CA LEU A 333 -16.89 3.98 1.14
C LEU A 333 -17.19 4.51 -0.26
N HIS A 334 -17.64 3.66 -1.18
CA HIS A 334 -18.01 4.07 -2.54
C HIS A 334 -19.17 5.06 -2.56
N HIS A 335 -20.14 4.91 -1.65
CA HIS A 335 -21.22 5.86 -1.47
C HIS A 335 -20.74 7.23 -0.94
N GLN A 336 -19.66 7.24 -0.15
CA GLN A 336 -19.00 8.47 0.32
C GLN A 336 -18.01 9.05 -0.71
N GLY A 337 -17.88 8.46 -1.91
CA GLY A 337 -16.92 8.92 -2.91
C GLY A 337 -15.47 8.57 -2.59
N ILE A 338 -15.25 7.49 -1.82
CA ILE A 338 -13.92 7.07 -1.37
C ILE A 338 -13.61 5.69 -1.94
N THR A 339 -12.44 5.56 -2.57
CA THR A 339 -11.77 4.26 -2.76
C THR A 339 -10.68 4.12 -1.72
N HIS A 340 -10.59 2.98 -1.03
CA HIS A 340 -9.57 2.71 -0.01
C HIS A 340 -8.17 2.54 -0.62
N GLY A 341 -8.06 1.96 -1.81
CA GLY A 341 -6.79 1.85 -2.56
C GLY A 341 -5.77 0.86 -1.99
N ASP A 342 -6.04 0.27 -0.84
CA ASP A 342 -5.18 -0.68 -0.09
C ASP A 342 -6.01 -1.74 0.67
N LEU A 343 -7.11 -2.19 0.06
CA LEU A 343 -7.94 -3.24 0.63
C LEU A 343 -7.17 -4.58 0.66
N TYR A 344 -6.67 -4.94 1.82
CA TYR A 344 -5.79 -6.08 2.07
C TYR A 344 -6.15 -6.78 3.39
N GLY A 345 -5.77 -8.05 3.52
CA GLY A 345 -5.90 -8.79 4.78
C GLY A 345 -5.06 -8.18 5.91
N HIS A 346 -3.88 -7.64 5.62
CA HIS A 346 -3.05 -7.00 6.66
C HIS A 346 -3.64 -5.70 7.22
N ASN A 347 -4.59 -5.08 6.50
CA ASN A 347 -5.34 -3.89 6.91
C ASN A 347 -6.69 -4.23 7.55
N ILE A 348 -7.02 -5.51 7.69
CA ILE A 348 -8.25 -6.00 8.30
C ILE A 348 -7.91 -6.64 9.65
N LEU A 349 -8.47 -6.09 10.71
CA LEU A 349 -8.48 -6.69 12.04
C LEU A 349 -9.67 -7.64 12.15
N TRP A 350 -9.49 -8.79 12.77
CA TRP A 350 -10.57 -9.76 12.98
C TRP A 350 -10.44 -10.53 14.30
N ASN A 351 -11.56 -11.08 14.79
CA ASN A 351 -11.62 -11.97 15.95
C ASN A 351 -12.20 -13.37 15.59
N PRO A 352 -12.04 -14.41 16.43
CA PRO A 352 -12.53 -15.77 16.14
C PRO A 352 -14.03 -15.88 15.80
N GLU A 353 -14.85 -14.94 16.25
CA GLU A 353 -16.29 -14.84 15.97
C GLU A 353 -16.58 -14.34 14.53
N GLY A 354 -15.54 -13.95 13.78
CA GLY A 354 -15.63 -13.43 12.41
C GLY A 354 -16.03 -11.96 12.32
N GLU A 355 -16.02 -11.24 13.44
CA GLU A 355 -16.13 -9.78 13.41
C GLU A 355 -14.86 -9.20 12.83
N CYS A 356 -14.98 -8.13 12.05
CA CYS A 356 -13.84 -7.50 11.41
C CYS A 356 -13.96 -5.98 11.37
N LEU A 357 -12.80 -5.33 11.35
CA LEU A 357 -12.64 -3.89 11.23
C LEU A 357 -11.59 -3.61 10.15
N LEU A 358 -11.97 -2.87 9.12
CA LEU A 358 -11.02 -2.32 8.14
C LEU A 358 -10.43 -1.02 8.68
N GLY A 359 -9.13 -0.85 8.48
CA GLY A 359 -8.37 0.36 8.79
C GLY A 359 -7.29 0.65 7.76
N ASP A 360 -6.42 1.61 8.08
CA ASP A 360 -5.34 2.13 7.24
C ASP A 360 -5.79 2.77 5.91
N PHE A 361 -6.23 4.02 6.00
CA PHE A 361 -6.63 4.80 4.84
C PHE A 361 -5.43 5.51 4.16
N GLY A 362 -4.20 5.05 4.39
CA GLY A 362 -2.98 5.70 3.87
C GLY A 362 -2.97 5.88 2.35
N ALA A 363 -3.67 5.00 1.65
CA ALA A 363 -3.78 4.96 0.18
C ALA A 363 -5.13 5.45 -0.35
N ALA A 364 -6.05 5.83 0.54
CA ALA A 364 -7.40 6.19 0.15
C ALA A 364 -7.38 7.42 -0.75
N SER A 365 -8.29 7.45 -1.72
CA SER A 365 -8.43 8.55 -2.69
C SER A 365 -9.90 8.92 -2.86
N PHE A 366 -10.17 10.21 -3.02
CA PHE A 366 -11.51 10.74 -3.25
C PHE A 366 -11.83 10.84 -4.74
N HIS A 367 -13.01 10.38 -5.12
CA HIS A 367 -13.56 10.49 -6.47
C HIS A 367 -14.92 11.19 -6.46
N ALA A 368 -15.38 11.63 -7.63
CA ALA A 368 -16.67 12.28 -7.77
C ALA A 368 -17.82 11.35 -7.36
N LEU A 369 -18.86 11.91 -6.74
CA LEU A 369 -20.09 11.17 -6.40
C LEU A 369 -20.98 10.89 -7.62
N ALA A 370 -20.76 11.63 -8.72
CA ALA A 370 -21.48 11.41 -9.96
C ALA A 370 -21.19 10.01 -10.51
N ASP A 371 -22.25 9.31 -10.91
CA ASP A 371 -22.15 8.01 -11.53
C ASP A 371 -21.69 8.15 -12.98
N THR A 372 -20.39 7.93 -13.21
CA THR A 372 -19.72 8.03 -14.51
C THR A 372 -18.97 6.74 -14.81
N GLU A 373 -18.54 6.57 -16.05
CA GLU A 373 -17.73 5.40 -16.42
C GLU A 373 -16.41 5.35 -15.62
N GLU A 374 -15.79 6.50 -15.37
CA GLU A 374 -14.57 6.60 -14.58
C GLU A 374 -14.80 6.21 -13.11
N THR A 375 -15.84 6.74 -12.46
CA THR A 375 -16.13 6.42 -11.05
C THR A 375 -16.53 4.96 -10.89
N ARG A 376 -17.31 4.39 -11.83
CA ARG A 376 -17.57 2.95 -11.87
C ARG A 376 -16.28 2.14 -12.00
N ALA A 377 -15.39 2.51 -12.92
CA ALA A 377 -14.13 1.78 -13.13
C ALA A 377 -13.24 1.80 -11.88
N LEU A 378 -13.11 2.95 -11.21
CA LEU A 378 -12.39 3.09 -9.94
C LEU A 378 -12.95 2.14 -8.87
N GLN A 379 -14.27 2.11 -8.71
CA GLN A 379 -14.94 1.21 -7.77
C GLN A 379 -14.70 -0.26 -8.15
N ARG A 380 -14.77 -0.61 -9.44
CA ARG A 380 -14.56 -1.98 -9.93
C ARG A 380 -13.09 -2.44 -9.85
N ILE A 381 -12.14 -1.52 -9.84
CA ILE A 381 -10.73 -1.84 -9.51
C ILE A 381 -10.64 -2.35 -8.07
N GLU A 382 -11.28 -1.67 -7.13
CA GLU A 382 -11.27 -2.07 -5.72
C GLU A 382 -12.06 -3.36 -5.45
N VAL A 383 -13.12 -3.64 -6.21
CA VAL A 383 -13.85 -4.93 -6.12
C VAL A 383 -12.94 -6.12 -6.44
N ARG A 384 -11.94 -5.95 -7.31
CA ARG A 384 -10.93 -7.00 -7.52
C ARG A 384 -10.14 -7.31 -6.26
N ALA A 385 -9.82 -6.29 -5.46
CA ALA A 385 -9.12 -6.48 -4.17
C ALA A 385 -9.98 -7.32 -3.21
N PHE A 386 -11.29 -7.10 -3.23
CA PHE A 386 -12.23 -7.94 -2.49
C PHE A 386 -12.28 -9.38 -3.03
N GLY A 387 -12.33 -9.57 -4.35
CA GLY A 387 -12.30 -10.91 -4.96
C GLY A 387 -11.05 -11.70 -4.56
N ILE A 388 -9.91 -11.01 -4.49
CA ILE A 388 -8.63 -11.54 -3.99
C ILE A 388 -8.73 -11.94 -2.52
N LEU A 389 -9.23 -11.06 -1.66
CA LEU A 389 -9.43 -11.36 -0.25
C LEU A 389 -10.38 -12.55 -0.05
N LEU A 390 -11.46 -12.60 -0.83
CA LEU A 390 -12.43 -13.70 -0.77
C LEU A 390 -11.78 -15.02 -1.17
N GLU A 391 -11.01 -15.06 -2.27
CA GLU A 391 -10.22 -16.23 -2.66
C GLU A 391 -9.29 -16.71 -1.53
N GLU A 392 -8.60 -15.78 -0.88
CA GLU A 392 -7.70 -16.07 0.24
C GLU A 392 -8.44 -16.60 1.47
N LEU A 393 -9.63 -16.08 1.78
CA LEU A 393 -10.49 -16.61 2.83
C LEU A 393 -10.98 -18.03 2.49
N LEU A 394 -11.48 -18.25 1.27
CA LEU A 394 -12.00 -19.54 0.81
C LEU A 394 -10.95 -20.65 0.87
N ALA A 395 -9.71 -20.35 0.50
CA ALA A 395 -8.59 -21.29 0.57
C ALA A 395 -8.28 -21.77 2.01
N ARG A 396 -8.86 -21.12 3.03
CA ARG A 396 -8.59 -21.36 4.46
C ARG A 396 -9.84 -21.81 5.23
N ILE A 397 -10.94 -22.06 4.54
CA ILE A 397 -12.13 -22.69 5.13
C ILE A 397 -11.95 -24.22 5.09
N GLU A 398 -11.94 -24.87 6.25
CA GLU A 398 -11.76 -26.33 6.31
C GLU A 398 -13.05 -27.11 6.07
N SER A 399 -14.16 -26.60 6.60
CA SER A 399 -15.47 -27.23 6.52
C SER A 399 -16.59 -26.22 6.79
N GLY A 400 -17.84 -26.63 6.54
CA GLY A 400 -19.03 -25.82 6.80
C GLY A 400 -19.65 -25.15 5.56
N LEU A 401 -18.99 -25.22 4.40
CA LEU A 401 -19.61 -24.83 3.12
C LEU A 401 -20.23 -26.05 2.44
N SER A 402 -21.49 -25.94 2.03
CA SER A 402 -22.07 -26.88 1.08
C SER A 402 -21.41 -26.74 -0.31
N PRO A 403 -21.41 -27.79 -1.17
CA PRO A 403 -20.85 -27.70 -2.51
C PRO A 403 -21.43 -26.53 -3.33
N ARG A 404 -22.73 -26.27 -3.19
CA ARG A 404 -23.42 -25.16 -3.85
C ARG A 404 -22.96 -23.79 -3.34
N GLN A 405 -22.72 -23.64 -2.03
CA GLN A 405 -22.17 -22.38 -1.48
C GLN A 405 -20.75 -22.18 -1.99
N HIS A 406 -19.92 -23.23 -2.00
CA HIS A 406 -18.55 -23.16 -2.50
C HIS A 406 -18.50 -22.74 -3.98
N GLU A 407 -19.31 -23.36 -4.83
CA GLU A 407 -19.42 -23.01 -6.26
C GLU A 407 -19.85 -21.55 -6.46
N ARG A 408 -20.84 -21.07 -5.71
CA ARG A 408 -21.30 -19.67 -5.78
C ARG A 408 -20.23 -18.68 -5.32
N LEU A 409 -19.46 -19.01 -4.28
CA LEU A 409 -18.38 -18.17 -3.81
C LEU A 409 -17.22 -18.13 -4.82
N GLN A 410 -16.89 -19.26 -5.46
CA GLN A 410 -15.92 -19.31 -6.54
C GLN A 410 -16.35 -18.51 -7.77
N ALA A 411 -17.64 -18.59 -8.15
CA ALA A 411 -18.20 -17.76 -9.21
C ALA A 411 -18.08 -16.27 -8.87
N LEU A 412 -18.40 -15.87 -7.64
CA LEU A 412 -18.23 -14.49 -7.18
C LEU A 412 -16.77 -14.02 -7.20
N VAL A 413 -15.80 -14.88 -6.83
CA VAL A 413 -14.37 -14.58 -6.99
C VAL A 413 -14.04 -14.34 -8.47
N SER A 414 -14.49 -15.21 -9.36
CA SER A 414 -14.28 -15.07 -10.80
C SER A 414 -14.86 -13.76 -11.32
N ASP A 415 -16.09 -13.41 -10.94
CA ASP A 415 -16.76 -12.17 -11.37
C ASP A 415 -16.04 -10.92 -10.86
N CYS A 416 -15.54 -10.94 -9.62
CA CYS A 416 -14.75 -9.84 -9.05
C CYS A 416 -13.38 -9.69 -9.73
N CYS A 417 -12.76 -10.79 -10.16
CA CYS A 417 -11.39 -10.83 -10.66
C CYS A 417 -11.26 -10.86 -12.18
N GLN A 418 -12.37 -10.87 -12.92
CA GLN A 418 -12.37 -10.96 -14.38
C GLN A 418 -11.73 -9.72 -15.05
N PRO A 419 -11.15 -9.88 -16.25
CA PRO A 419 -10.25 -8.88 -16.85
C PRO A 419 -10.95 -7.61 -17.34
N GLN A 420 -12.24 -7.65 -17.68
CA GLN A 420 -12.99 -6.47 -18.10
C GLN A 420 -13.48 -5.71 -16.86
N VAL A 421 -12.75 -4.65 -16.48
CA VAL A 421 -12.99 -3.87 -15.25
C VAL A 421 -14.47 -3.52 -15.05
N LEU A 422 -15.12 -2.91 -16.06
CA LEU A 422 -16.50 -2.46 -15.94
C LEU A 422 -17.55 -3.57 -15.85
N ALA A 423 -17.19 -4.81 -16.18
CA ALA A 423 -18.11 -5.95 -16.06
C ALA A 423 -17.96 -6.66 -14.70
N ARG A 424 -17.06 -6.21 -13.82
CA ARG A 424 -17.03 -6.67 -12.42
C ARG A 424 -18.27 -6.15 -11.69
N PRO A 425 -18.79 -6.87 -10.68
CA PRO A 425 -19.92 -6.38 -9.88
C PRO A 425 -19.51 -5.21 -9.00
N GLY A 426 -20.47 -4.45 -8.50
CA GLY A 426 -20.28 -3.46 -7.44
C GLY A 426 -20.41 -4.07 -6.06
N PHE A 427 -19.92 -3.39 -5.03
CA PHE A 427 -20.02 -3.92 -3.67
C PHE A 427 -21.46 -4.17 -3.19
N ALA A 428 -22.45 -3.40 -3.69
CA ALA A 428 -23.86 -3.66 -3.42
C ALA A 428 -24.30 -5.03 -3.96
N GLU A 429 -23.96 -5.34 -5.21
CA GLU A 429 -24.26 -6.61 -5.89
C GLU A 429 -23.49 -7.77 -5.23
N VAL A 430 -22.22 -7.56 -4.88
CA VAL A 430 -21.42 -8.51 -4.09
C VAL A 430 -22.11 -8.82 -2.76
N GLY A 431 -22.60 -7.79 -2.05
CA GLY A 431 -23.34 -7.93 -0.81
C GLY A 431 -24.64 -8.74 -0.96
N ASP A 432 -25.38 -8.55 -2.05
CA ASP A 432 -26.58 -9.34 -2.38
C ASP A 432 -26.25 -10.82 -2.57
N VAL A 433 -25.18 -11.12 -3.32
CA VAL A 433 -24.73 -12.51 -3.53
C VAL A 433 -24.35 -13.16 -2.21
N LEU A 434 -23.57 -12.47 -1.36
CA LEU A 434 -23.12 -12.99 -0.05
C LEU A 434 -24.25 -13.15 0.98
N ARG A 435 -25.33 -12.36 0.88
CA ARG A 435 -26.53 -12.55 1.72
C ARG A 435 -27.32 -13.81 1.33
N GLY A 436 -27.25 -14.20 0.06
CA GLY A 436 -27.93 -15.39 -0.44
C GLY A 436 -27.17 -16.71 -0.23
N ILE A 437 -25.96 -16.66 0.31
CA ILE A 437 -25.07 -17.80 0.62
C ILE A 437 -25.06 -17.98 2.13
#